data_AF-A0A5D4SB97-F1
#
_entry.id   AF-A0A5D4SB97-F1
#
_cell.length_a   1.000
_cell.length_b   1.000
_cell.length_c   1.000
_cell.angle_alpha   90.00
_cell.angle_beta   90.00
_cell.angle_gamma   90.00
#
_symmetry.space_group_name_H-M   'P 1'
#
loop_
_entity.id
_entity.type
_entity.pdbx_description
1 polymer ?
#
loop_
_entity_poly.entity_id
_entity_poly.type
_entity_poly.pdbx_seq_one_letter_code
_entity_poly.pdbx_strand_id
1 'polypeptide(L)'
;MKNSLLLTFLLAAGSIFVPSVALANEDINEIIKEKGQIQEREQDFTNRLELLNTEIKLLQSQEESIQAEIRELDDVITQNIIIHKETQEQIWTSRLELEELQKGFASLYEKQSKRNQLLKERVRALQERHGLIDYLSFLVDSKDFDNLIDRSIAIKTMIEADKMMIQQLKEEQSGIQYKMSQVEEKQQELSSLEAVSEKQLQTINEQKKQKNALLKDILENKENSTFEQGDLREKIATLQEQFQSLESKEAALLSANNITDSSIDVPAEYIPYYKDAEERYGVDWYILAAIHSVETNFSRHPTMISSMGAVGHMQFLEATWVGYKYEGDISGKVQEGVDITDLTIIQAGKGYGVDMDNDGRADPFNVQDSIGSAANYLSAHKYASNPAKAIWHYNHAAWYVDKVLNEANRIMTFSFVNIIRQV
;
A
#
# COMPACT_ATOMS: atom_id res chain seq x y z
N MET A 1 -25.34 18.03 -70.02
CA MET A 1 -24.86 19.38 -69.72
C MET A 1 -23.42 19.22 -69.25
N LYS A 2 -22.40 19.43 -70.11
CA LYS A 2 -21.77 20.74 -70.42
C LYS A 2 -21.35 21.42 -69.10
N ASN A 3 -20.08 21.55 -68.73
CA ASN A 3 -18.98 22.05 -69.54
C ASN A 3 -17.63 21.40 -69.25
N SER A 4 -16.89 21.15 -70.34
CA SER A 4 -15.45 21.08 -70.42
C SER A 4 -14.80 22.43 -70.13
N LEU A 5 -13.61 22.41 -69.53
CA LEU A 5 -12.58 23.40 -69.83
C LEU A 5 -11.24 22.67 -69.94
N LEU A 6 -10.87 22.46 -71.20
CA LEU A 6 -9.52 22.13 -71.64
C LEU A 6 -8.75 23.46 -71.68
N LEU A 7 -7.59 23.53 -71.03
CA LEU A 7 -6.55 24.46 -71.45
C LEU A 7 -5.18 23.77 -71.36
N THR A 8 -4.58 23.64 -72.53
CA THR A 8 -3.31 23.00 -72.88
C THR A 8 -2.13 23.98 -72.79
N PHE A 9 -0.91 23.41 -72.75
CA PHE A 9 0.45 24.00 -72.87
C PHE A 9 1.00 24.65 -71.57
N LEU A 10 2.21 24.34 -71.09
CA LEU A 10 3.48 24.19 -71.81
C LEU A 10 4.41 23.16 -71.15
N LEU A 11 5.10 22.35 -71.97
CA LEU A 11 6.43 21.84 -71.64
C LEU A 11 7.36 23.05 -71.43
N ALA A 12 7.87 23.22 -70.21
CA ALA A 12 9.09 23.96 -69.98
C ALA A 12 10.06 23.00 -69.28
N ALA A 13 10.98 22.46 -70.08
CA ALA A 13 12.19 21.84 -69.60
C ALA A 13 12.94 22.87 -68.75
N GLY A 14 13.00 22.62 -67.46
CA GLY A 14 13.71 23.40 -66.47
C GLY A 14 13.95 22.49 -65.29
N SER A 15 14.98 21.66 -65.40
CA SER A 15 15.46 20.81 -64.32
C SER A 15 15.97 21.69 -63.19
N ILE A 16 15.08 22.19 -62.34
CA ILE A 16 15.45 22.57 -60.99
C ILE A 16 15.54 21.25 -60.24
N PHE A 17 16.74 20.69 -60.24
CA PHE A 17 17.11 19.59 -59.36
C PHE A 17 17.07 20.16 -57.93
N VAL A 18 15.90 20.11 -57.29
CA VAL A 18 15.81 20.33 -55.84
C VAL A 18 16.46 19.10 -55.22
N PRO A 19 17.48 19.23 -54.36
CA PRO A 19 18.18 18.07 -53.82
C PRO A 19 17.18 17.28 -52.96
N SER A 20 16.87 16.06 -53.41
CA SER A 20 16.00 15.08 -52.75
C SER A 20 16.45 14.68 -51.34
N VAL A 21 17.67 15.06 -50.96
CA VAL A 21 18.30 14.75 -49.66
C VAL A 21 17.73 15.61 -48.53
N ALA A 22 17.27 16.84 -48.80
CA ALA A 22 16.77 17.74 -47.76
C ALA A 22 15.43 17.27 -47.17
N LEU A 23 14.49 16.83 -48.04
CA LEU A 23 13.19 16.30 -47.61
C LEU A 23 13.34 14.99 -46.84
N ALA A 24 14.24 14.10 -47.27
CA ALA A 24 14.44 12.81 -46.61
C ALA A 24 15.13 12.94 -45.22
N ASN A 25 15.95 13.97 -45.00
CA ASN A 25 16.52 14.26 -43.68
C ASN A 25 15.49 14.89 -42.73
N GLU A 26 14.56 15.71 -43.24
CA GLU A 26 13.45 16.25 -42.45
C GLU A 26 12.51 15.12 -41.99
N ASP A 27 12.20 14.17 -42.88
CA ASP A 27 11.40 12.97 -42.57
C ASP A 27 12.07 12.04 -41.53
N ILE A 28 13.40 11.85 -41.59
CA ILE A 28 14.14 11.03 -40.61
C ILE A 28 14.16 11.72 -39.24
N ASN A 29 14.37 13.04 -39.19
CA ASN A 29 14.36 13.79 -37.94
C ASN A 29 12.98 13.78 -37.27
N GLU A 30 11.90 13.83 -38.06
CA GLU A 30 10.54 13.69 -37.55
C GLU A 30 10.30 12.29 -36.96
N ILE A 31 10.74 11.22 -37.64
CA ILE A 31 10.64 9.85 -37.12
C ILE A 31 11.43 9.68 -35.82
N ILE A 32 12.65 10.21 -35.73
CA ILE A 32 13.47 10.15 -34.50
C ILE A 32 12.76 10.89 -33.36
N LYS A 33 12.15 12.06 -33.64
CA LYS A 33 11.38 12.82 -32.66
C LYS A 33 10.16 12.04 -32.18
N GLU A 34 9.40 11.42 -33.08
CA GLU A 34 8.24 10.58 -32.72
C GLU A 34 8.66 9.37 -31.86
N LYS A 35 9.75 8.69 -32.22
CA LYS A 35 10.32 7.59 -31.44
C LYS A 35 10.71 8.02 -30.02
N GLY A 36 11.33 9.20 -29.87
CA GLY A 36 11.65 9.77 -28.56
C GLY A 36 10.40 10.05 -27.71
N GLN A 37 9.36 10.63 -28.30
CA GLN A 37 8.08 10.88 -27.60
C GLN A 37 7.37 9.58 -27.20
N ILE A 38 7.43 8.55 -28.03
CA ILE A 38 6.87 7.23 -27.74
C ILE A 38 7.58 6.61 -26.53
N GLN A 39 8.90 6.68 -26.47
CA GLN A 39 9.68 6.15 -25.35
C GLN A 39 9.46 6.93 -24.05
N GLU A 40 9.33 8.25 -24.11
CA GLU A 40 8.97 9.07 -22.94
C GLU A 40 7.62 8.62 -22.36
N ARG A 41 6.60 8.45 -23.22
CA ARG A 41 5.29 7.94 -22.80
C ARG A 41 5.35 6.50 -22.28
N GLU A 42 6.14 5.63 -22.91
CA GLU A 42 6.33 4.26 -22.46
C GLU A 42 6.96 4.22 -21.07
N GLN A 43 7.95 5.08 -20.80
CA GLN A 43 8.58 5.21 -19.50
C GLN A 43 7.59 5.72 -18.45
N ASP A 44 6.80 6.75 -18.76
CA ASP A 44 5.76 7.27 -17.86
C ASP A 44 4.73 6.20 -17.49
N PHE A 45 4.24 5.44 -18.47
CA PHE A 45 3.32 4.34 -18.22
C PHE A 45 3.96 3.20 -17.43
N THR A 46 5.23 2.90 -17.68
CA THR A 46 5.98 1.88 -16.93
C THR A 46 6.16 2.29 -15.47
N ASN A 47 6.52 3.54 -15.21
CA ASN A 47 6.63 4.11 -13.86
C ASN A 47 5.27 4.04 -13.14
N ARG A 48 4.19 4.42 -13.81
CA ARG A 48 2.83 4.32 -13.25
C ARG A 48 2.44 2.87 -12.95
N LEU A 49 2.81 1.94 -13.82
CA LEU A 49 2.53 0.51 -13.64
C LEU A 49 3.29 -0.09 -12.44
N GLU A 50 4.52 0.35 -12.18
CA GLU A 50 5.28 -0.03 -10.98
C GLU A 50 4.64 0.50 -9.69
N LEU A 51 4.19 1.76 -9.70
CA LEU A 51 3.44 2.34 -8.58
C LEU A 51 2.13 1.56 -8.31
N LEU A 52 1.36 1.25 -9.35
CA LEU A 52 0.13 0.45 -9.25
C LEU A 52 0.40 -0.97 -8.73
N ASN A 53 1.48 -1.62 -9.17
CA ASN A 53 1.87 -2.94 -8.65
C ASN A 53 2.11 -2.89 -7.13
N THR A 54 2.78 -1.84 -6.67
CA THR A 54 3.05 -1.64 -5.24
C THR A 54 1.76 -1.37 -4.47
N GLU A 55 0.87 -0.53 -5.01
CA GLU A 55 -0.44 -0.23 -4.44
C GLU A 55 -1.33 -1.48 -4.34
N ILE A 56 -1.45 -2.27 -5.41
CA ILE A 56 -2.23 -3.52 -5.43
C ILE A 56 -1.70 -4.50 -4.38
N LYS A 57 -0.38 -4.61 -4.24
CA LYS A 57 0.25 -5.48 -3.24
C LYS A 57 -0.08 -5.02 -1.81
N LEU A 58 -0.07 -3.71 -1.56
CA LEU A 58 -0.46 -3.15 -0.27
C LEU A 58 -1.93 -3.43 0.03
N LEU A 59 -2.82 -3.14 -0.91
CA LEU A 59 -4.26 -3.41 -0.79
C LEU A 59 -4.55 -4.90 -0.55
N GLN A 60 -3.82 -5.80 -1.23
CA GLN A 60 -3.91 -7.24 -0.99
C GLN A 60 -3.52 -7.62 0.45
N SER A 61 -2.42 -7.07 0.97
CA SER A 61 -2.02 -7.33 2.36
C SER A 61 -3.04 -6.79 3.37
N GLN A 62 -3.65 -5.63 3.09
CA GLN A 62 -4.70 -5.05 3.93
C GLN A 62 -5.99 -5.89 3.88
N GLU A 63 -6.37 -6.37 2.70
CA GLU A 63 -7.49 -7.30 2.49
C GLU A 63 -7.33 -8.55 3.36
N GLU A 64 -6.16 -9.20 3.29
CA GLU A 64 -5.86 -10.41 4.06
C GLU A 64 -5.92 -10.17 5.58
N SER A 65 -5.36 -9.05 6.04
CA SER A 65 -5.39 -8.66 7.46
C SER A 65 -6.83 -8.44 7.95
N ILE A 66 -7.63 -7.67 7.22
CA ILE A 66 -9.01 -7.37 7.61
C ILE A 66 -9.88 -8.63 7.55
N GLN A 67 -9.68 -9.50 6.56
CA GLN A 67 -10.37 -10.79 6.51
C GLN A 67 -10.03 -11.67 7.71
N ALA A 68 -8.78 -11.69 8.16
CA ALA A 68 -8.37 -12.42 9.36
C ALA A 68 -9.06 -11.85 10.61
N GLU A 69 -9.06 -10.53 10.78
CA GLU A 69 -9.73 -9.86 11.90
C GLU A 69 -11.24 -10.11 11.91
N ILE A 70 -11.90 -10.13 10.74
CA ILE A 70 -13.32 -10.47 10.63
C ILE A 70 -13.57 -11.92 11.09
N ARG A 71 -12.71 -12.88 10.72
CA ARG A 71 -12.82 -14.27 11.17
C ARG A 71 -12.68 -14.40 12.68
N GLU A 72 -11.71 -13.70 13.28
CA GLU A 72 -11.56 -13.68 14.74
C GLU A 72 -12.80 -13.12 15.43
N LEU A 73 -13.39 -12.03 14.90
CA LEU A 73 -14.64 -11.50 15.44
C LEU A 73 -15.79 -12.52 15.31
N ASP A 74 -15.86 -13.27 14.22
CA ASP A 74 -16.87 -14.32 14.02
C ASP A 74 -16.73 -15.48 15.00
N ASP A 75 -15.50 -15.89 15.30
CA ASP A 75 -15.23 -16.89 16.33
C ASP A 75 -15.68 -16.39 17.71
N VAL A 76 -15.35 -15.14 18.06
CA VAL A 76 -15.75 -14.52 19.33
C VAL A 76 -17.28 -14.36 19.44
N ILE A 77 -17.96 -13.97 18.35
CA ILE A 77 -19.43 -13.91 18.30
C ILE A 77 -20.02 -15.30 18.57
N THR A 78 -19.50 -16.33 17.90
CA THR A 78 -19.99 -17.70 18.04
C THR A 78 -19.83 -18.20 19.47
N GLN A 79 -18.67 -17.98 20.09
CA GLN A 79 -18.45 -18.34 21.49
C GLN A 79 -19.38 -17.58 22.44
N ASN A 80 -19.59 -16.27 22.23
CA ASN A 80 -20.52 -15.50 23.04
C ASN A 80 -21.97 -15.97 22.91
N ILE A 81 -22.41 -16.38 21.72
CA ILE A 81 -23.76 -16.93 21.51
C ILE A 81 -23.94 -18.23 22.31
N ILE A 82 -22.92 -19.10 22.34
CA ILE A 82 -22.94 -20.34 23.13
C ILE A 82 -23.04 -20.02 24.62
N ILE A 83 -22.15 -19.14 25.13
CA ILE A 83 -22.14 -18.73 26.54
C ILE A 83 -23.47 -18.08 26.95
N HIS A 84 -24.03 -17.22 26.10
CA HIS A 84 -25.32 -16.59 26.37
C HIS A 84 -26.44 -17.63 26.49
N LYS A 85 -26.47 -18.63 25.61
CA LYS A 85 -27.44 -19.73 25.67
C LYS A 85 -27.30 -20.56 26.96
N GLU A 86 -26.06 -20.91 27.33
CA GLU A 86 -25.79 -21.64 28.58
C GLU A 86 -26.19 -20.81 29.82
N THR A 87 -25.92 -19.50 29.79
CA THR A 87 -26.31 -18.57 30.86
C THR A 87 -27.83 -18.49 30.99
N GLN A 88 -28.55 -18.42 29.87
CA GLN A 88 -30.02 -18.46 29.86
C GLN A 88 -30.58 -19.75 30.47
N GLU A 89 -29.97 -20.89 30.16
CA GLU A 89 -30.35 -22.18 30.74
C GLU A 89 -30.10 -22.22 32.25
N GLN A 90 -28.97 -21.68 32.73
CA GLN A 90 -28.68 -21.55 34.15
C GLN A 90 -29.66 -20.62 34.87
N ILE A 91 -30.02 -19.47 34.28
CA ILE A 91 -31.03 -18.56 34.83
C ILE A 91 -32.39 -19.26 34.95
N TRP A 92 -32.78 -20.03 33.92
CA TRP A 92 -34.04 -20.78 33.93
C TRP A 92 -34.06 -21.87 35.00
N THR A 93 -32.99 -22.67 35.11
CA THR A 93 -32.88 -23.72 36.14
C THR A 93 -32.89 -23.14 37.55
N SER A 94 -32.13 -22.06 37.81
CA SER A 94 -32.16 -21.36 39.10
C SER A 94 -33.54 -20.77 39.43
N ARG A 95 -34.30 -20.30 38.43
CA ARG A 95 -35.67 -19.82 38.63
C ARG A 95 -36.60 -20.94 39.11
N LEU A 96 -36.47 -22.15 38.54
CA LEU A 96 -37.25 -23.31 38.98
C LEU A 96 -36.90 -23.74 40.40
N GLU A 97 -35.61 -23.77 40.74
CA GLU A 97 -35.15 -24.10 42.10
C GLU A 97 -35.73 -23.11 43.13
N LEU A 98 -35.73 -21.81 42.81
CA LEU A 98 -36.33 -20.77 43.64
C LEU A 98 -37.83 -21.01 43.87
N GLU A 99 -38.58 -21.37 42.82
CA GLU A 99 -40.01 -21.68 42.93
C GLU A 99 -40.26 -22.90 43.82
N GLU A 100 -39.44 -23.95 43.71
CA GLU A 100 -39.54 -25.13 44.55
C GLU A 100 -39.23 -24.82 46.02
N LEU A 101 -38.17 -24.06 46.29
CA LEU A 101 -37.81 -23.60 47.63
C LEU A 101 -38.93 -22.75 48.25
N GLN A 102 -39.54 -21.84 47.48
CA GLN A 102 -40.67 -21.03 47.93
C GLN A 102 -41.89 -21.89 48.30
N LYS A 103 -42.22 -22.90 47.49
CA LYS A 103 -43.31 -23.86 47.81
C LYS A 103 -43.00 -24.65 49.09
N GLY A 104 -41.76 -25.12 49.24
CA GLY A 104 -41.30 -25.80 50.45
C GLY A 104 -41.41 -24.93 51.70
N PHE A 105 -40.96 -23.67 51.60
CA PHE A 105 -41.08 -22.68 52.67
C PHE A 105 -42.53 -22.44 53.09
N ALA A 106 -43.44 -22.24 52.12
CA ALA A 106 -44.85 -22.05 52.38
C ALA A 106 -45.50 -23.26 53.09
N SER A 107 -45.15 -24.49 52.67
CA SER A 107 -45.64 -25.72 53.33
C SER A 107 -45.14 -25.85 54.77
N LEU A 108 -43.86 -25.55 55.03
CA LEU A 108 -43.31 -25.57 56.40
C LEU A 108 -43.96 -24.51 57.28
N TYR A 109 -44.19 -23.30 56.74
CA TYR A 109 -44.90 -22.23 57.43
C TYR A 109 -46.33 -22.65 57.82
N GLU A 110 -47.06 -23.30 56.93
CA GLU A 110 -48.39 -23.83 57.23
C GLU A 110 -48.36 -24.89 58.34
N LYS A 111 -47.42 -25.85 58.27
CA LYS A 111 -47.23 -26.89 59.31
C LYS A 111 -46.91 -26.27 60.67
N GLN A 112 -46.01 -25.29 60.70
CA GLN A 112 -45.64 -24.57 61.91
C GLN A 112 -46.83 -23.80 62.49
N SER A 113 -47.62 -23.11 61.65
CA SER A 113 -48.82 -22.39 62.05
C SER A 113 -49.87 -23.32 62.69
N LYS A 114 -50.16 -24.45 62.04
CA LYS A 114 -51.06 -25.49 62.57
C LYS A 114 -50.56 -26.04 63.92
N ARG A 115 -49.24 -26.27 64.06
CA ARG A 115 -48.66 -26.77 65.32
C ARG A 115 -48.73 -25.74 66.45
N ASN A 116 -48.46 -24.47 66.15
CA ASN A 116 -48.60 -23.36 67.08
C ASN A 116 -50.05 -23.19 67.55
N GLN A 117 -51.03 -23.34 66.65
CA GLN A 117 -52.45 -23.30 67.00
C GLN A 117 -52.81 -24.44 67.98
N LEU A 118 -52.42 -25.68 67.67
CA LEU A 118 -52.66 -26.83 68.56
C LEU A 118 -52.02 -26.62 69.93
N LEU A 119 -50.79 -26.09 69.98
CA LEU A 119 -50.12 -25.78 71.23
C LEU A 119 -50.88 -24.69 72.01
N LYS A 120 -51.35 -23.64 71.34
CA LYS A 120 -52.15 -22.56 71.95
C LYS A 120 -53.49 -23.08 72.48
N GLU A 121 -54.16 -23.97 71.76
CA GLU A 121 -55.39 -24.63 72.21
C GLU A 121 -55.11 -25.50 73.45
N ARG A 122 -54.01 -26.26 73.48
CA ARG A 122 -53.56 -27.02 74.66
C ARG A 122 -53.27 -26.11 75.85
N VAL A 123 -52.59 -24.99 75.65
CA VAL A 123 -52.28 -24.02 76.72
C VAL A 123 -53.54 -23.30 77.21
N ARG A 124 -54.47 -22.94 76.32
CA ARG A 124 -55.76 -22.33 76.70
C ARG A 124 -56.62 -23.29 77.50
N ALA A 125 -56.69 -24.56 77.09
CA ALA A 125 -57.35 -25.60 77.87
C ALA A 125 -56.79 -25.63 79.30
N LEU A 126 -55.46 -25.58 79.48
CA LEU A 126 -54.84 -25.50 80.81
C LEU A 126 -55.20 -24.24 81.63
N GLN A 127 -55.53 -23.11 80.98
CA GLN A 127 -55.81 -21.82 81.64
C GLN A 127 -57.29 -21.60 81.97
N GLU A 128 -58.22 -22.14 81.18
CA GLU A 128 -59.65 -22.02 81.46
C GLU A 128 -60.03 -22.89 82.67
N ARG A 129 -60.97 -22.39 83.49
CA ARG A 129 -61.31 -22.85 84.86
C ARG A 129 -61.68 -24.35 84.99
N HIS A 130 -61.71 -25.12 83.90
CA HIS A 130 -61.98 -26.57 83.86
C HIS A 130 -60.88 -27.40 83.20
N GLY A 131 -59.87 -26.86 82.50
CA GLY A 131 -58.87 -27.72 81.86
C GLY A 131 -57.62 -28.02 82.70
N LEU A 132 -57.36 -27.24 83.77
CA LEU A 132 -56.59 -27.76 84.90
C LEU A 132 -57.33 -28.95 85.53
N ILE A 133 -58.66 -28.90 85.62
CA ILE A 133 -59.46 -30.03 86.12
C ILE A 133 -59.39 -31.21 85.14
N ASP A 134 -59.44 -31.04 83.81
CA ASP A 134 -59.34 -32.17 82.87
C ASP A 134 -57.93 -32.82 82.83
N TYR A 135 -56.86 -32.03 82.92
CA TYR A 135 -55.50 -32.59 83.06
C TYR A 135 -55.29 -33.19 84.45
N LEU A 136 -55.79 -32.56 85.50
CA LEU A 136 -55.78 -33.14 86.84
C LEU A 136 -56.69 -34.37 86.91
N SER A 137 -57.80 -34.46 86.18
CA SER A 137 -58.67 -35.63 86.06
C SER A 137 -58.00 -36.72 85.27
N PHE A 138 -57.31 -36.41 84.16
CA PHE A 138 -56.46 -37.38 83.48
C PHE A 138 -55.34 -37.88 84.40
N LEU A 139 -54.78 -37.04 85.27
CA LEU A 139 -53.78 -37.46 86.25
C LEU A 139 -54.43 -38.23 87.43
N VAL A 140 -55.61 -37.82 87.92
CA VAL A 140 -56.32 -38.34 89.11
C VAL A 140 -57.16 -39.58 88.81
N ASP A 141 -57.61 -39.78 87.57
CA ASP A 141 -58.20 -41.04 87.05
C ASP A 141 -57.13 -42.14 86.87
N SER A 142 -55.93 -41.92 87.42
CA SER A 142 -54.94 -42.97 87.61
C SER A 142 -55.45 -43.97 88.65
N LYS A 143 -55.25 -45.26 88.36
CA LYS A 143 -55.71 -46.36 89.25
C LYS A 143 -54.77 -46.58 90.43
N ASP A 144 -53.52 -46.11 90.32
CA ASP A 144 -52.42 -46.25 91.28
C ASP A 144 -51.35 -45.15 91.05
N PHE A 145 -50.39 -45.05 91.98
CA PHE A 145 -49.33 -44.03 91.95
C PHE A 145 -48.37 -44.19 90.75
N ASP A 146 -48.14 -45.41 90.30
CA ASP A 146 -47.29 -45.67 89.13
C ASP A 146 -47.95 -45.16 87.84
N ASN A 147 -49.26 -45.37 87.67
CA ASN A 147 -50.00 -44.84 86.52
C ASN A 147 -50.12 -43.30 86.51
N LEU A 148 -50.14 -42.67 87.68
CA LEU A 148 -50.07 -41.20 87.81
C LEU A 148 -48.72 -40.67 87.28
N ILE A 149 -47.62 -41.32 87.65
CA ILE A 149 -46.27 -40.96 87.19
C ILE A 149 -46.19 -41.10 85.66
N ASP A 150 -46.62 -42.23 85.10
CA ASP A 150 -46.60 -42.48 83.65
C ASP A 150 -47.36 -41.40 82.86
N ARG A 151 -48.56 -41.01 83.33
CA ARG A 151 -49.37 -39.96 82.69
C ARG A 151 -48.71 -38.58 82.80
N SER A 152 -48.07 -38.26 83.92
CA SER A 152 -47.34 -37.00 84.10
C SER A 152 -46.11 -36.89 83.21
N ILE A 153 -45.37 -38.00 83.04
CA ILE A 153 -44.25 -38.13 82.13
C ILE A 153 -44.74 -37.99 80.69
N ALA A 154 -45.82 -38.69 80.32
CA ALA A 154 -46.40 -38.61 78.97
C ALA A 154 -46.78 -37.18 78.56
N ILE A 155 -47.41 -36.41 79.45
CA ILE A 155 -47.75 -35.00 79.19
C ILE A 155 -46.50 -34.15 79.00
N LYS A 156 -45.51 -34.29 79.89
CA LYS A 156 -44.23 -33.55 79.78
C LYS A 156 -43.52 -33.89 78.47
N THR A 157 -43.41 -35.17 78.13
CA THR A 157 -42.80 -35.66 76.89
C THR A 157 -43.51 -35.12 75.65
N MET A 158 -44.84 -35.02 75.67
CA MET A 158 -45.62 -34.49 74.55
C MET A 158 -45.40 -32.99 74.31
N ILE A 159 -45.34 -32.18 75.38
CA ILE A 159 -45.04 -30.74 75.29
C ILE A 159 -43.59 -30.52 74.84
N GLU A 160 -42.64 -31.28 75.37
CA GLU A 160 -41.24 -31.24 74.96
C GLU A 160 -41.10 -31.62 73.48
N ALA A 161 -41.78 -32.68 73.02
CA ALA A 161 -41.80 -33.10 71.62
C ALA A 161 -42.40 -32.02 70.69
N ASP A 162 -43.48 -31.35 71.08
CA ASP A 162 -44.04 -30.24 70.31
C ASP A 162 -43.08 -29.06 70.20
N LYS A 163 -42.43 -28.68 71.30
CA LYS A 163 -41.44 -27.61 71.32
C LYS A 163 -40.24 -27.95 70.43
N MET A 164 -39.76 -29.20 70.50
CA MET A 164 -38.70 -29.70 69.63
C MET A 164 -39.11 -29.67 68.15
N MET A 165 -40.32 -30.11 67.82
CA MET A 165 -40.83 -30.11 66.44
C MET A 165 -40.97 -28.67 65.89
N ILE A 166 -41.47 -27.73 66.69
CA ILE A 166 -41.57 -26.32 66.28
C ILE A 166 -40.17 -25.73 66.06
N GLN A 167 -39.21 -26.06 66.92
CA GLN A 167 -37.82 -25.62 66.77
C GLN A 167 -37.19 -26.20 65.50
N GLN A 168 -37.38 -27.48 65.23
CA GLN A 168 -36.91 -28.13 64.00
C GLN A 168 -37.53 -27.49 62.75
N LEU A 169 -38.84 -27.25 62.74
CA LEU A 169 -39.50 -26.56 61.62
C LEU A 169 -38.95 -25.14 61.41
N LYS A 170 -38.61 -24.42 62.50
CA LYS A 170 -38.00 -23.10 62.42
C LYS A 170 -36.58 -23.15 61.85
N GLU A 171 -35.79 -24.16 62.24
CA GLU A 171 -34.45 -24.38 61.70
C GLU A 171 -34.50 -24.75 60.21
N GLU A 172 -35.41 -25.64 59.81
CA GLU A 172 -35.65 -25.99 58.41
C GLU A 172 -36.09 -24.77 57.58
N GLN A 173 -36.97 -23.92 58.12
CA GLN A 173 -37.35 -22.64 57.49
C GLN A 173 -36.15 -21.70 57.30
N SER A 174 -35.33 -21.49 58.33
CA SER A 174 -34.12 -20.66 58.23
C SER A 174 -33.13 -21.23 57.22
N GLY A 175 -33.00 -22.56 57.14
CA GLY A 175 -32.18 -23.24 56.14
C GLY A 175 -32.68 -23.02 54.71
N ILE A 176 -34.00 -23.13 54.46
CA ILE A 176 -34.58 -22.83 53.15
C ILE A 176 -34.41 -21.35 52.79
N GLN A 177 -34.66 -20.44 53.74
CA GLN A 177 -34.49 -19.00 53.52
C GLN A 177 -33.03 -18.65 53.17
N TYR A 178 -32.06 -19.27 53.82
CA TYR A 178 -30.66 -19.11 53.48
C TYR A 178 -30.35 -19.61 52.06
N LYS A 179 -30.85 -20.79 51.68
CA LYS A 179 -30.70 -21.30 50.30
C LYS A 179 -31.35 -20.38 49.27
N MET A 180 -32.55 -19.86 49.54
CA MET A 180 -33.22 -18.90 48.66
C MET A 180 -32.35 -17.66 48.43
N SER A 181 -31.77 -17.09 49.49
CA SER A 181 -30.87 -15.93 49.36
C SER A 181 -29.65 -16.23 48.49
N GLN A 182 -29.06 -17.43 48.60
CA GLN A 182 -27.93 -17.85 47.77
C GLN A 182 -28.32 -18.00 46.29
N VAL A 183 -29.50 -18.57 46.01
CA VAL A 183 -30.02 -18.71 44.64
C VAL A 183 -30.37 -17.35 44.05
N GLU A 184 -30.97 -16.44 44.83
CA GLU A 184 -31.29 -15.07 44.40
C GLU A 184 -30.03 -14.27 44.07
N GLU A 185 -28.98 -14.35 44.90
CA GLU A 185 -27.68 -13.71 44.64
C GLU A 185 -27.06 -14.22 43.34
N LYS A 186 -27.02 -15.55 43.15
CA LYS A 186 -26.53 -16.17 41.91
C LYS A 186 -27.35 -15.76 40.68
N GLN A 187 -28.67 -15.64 40.82
CA GLN A 187 -29.55 -15.21 39.71
C GLN A 187 -29.27 -13.76 39.30
N GLN A 188 -28.99 -12.87 40.26
CA GLN A 188 -28.58 -11.49 39.98
C GLN A 188 -27.23 -11.44 39.26
N GLU A 189 -26.26 -12.23 39.72
CA GLU A 189 -24.95 -12.34 39.07
C GLU A 189 -25.08 -12.80 37.61
N LEU A 190 -25.82 -13.88 37.35
CA LEU A 190 -26.05 -14.40 35.99
C LEU A 190 -26.77 -13.38 35.09
N SER A 191 -27.76 -12.67 35.62
CA SER A 191 -28.48 -11.62 34.86
C SER A 191 -27.55 -10.43 34.52
N SER A 192 -26.62 -10.08 35.42
CA SER A 192 -25.63 -9.04 35.16
C SER A 192 -24.62 -9.47 34.09
N LEU A 193 -24.18 -10.73 34.12
CA LEU A 193 -23.28 -11.31 33.14
C LEU A 193 -23.92 -11.36 31.75
N GLU A 194 -25.20 -11.74 31.69
CA GLU A 194 -25.99 -11.73 30.45
C GLU A 194 -26.03 -10.34 29.82
N ALA A 195 -26.39 -9.31 30.59
CA ALA A 195 -26.47 -7.94 30.09
C ALA A 195 -25.12 -7.43 29.58
N VAL A 196 -24.01 -7.82 30.23
CA VAL A 196 -22.65 -7.50 29.77
C VAL A 196 -22.34 -8.22 28.45
N SER A 197 -22.67 -9.50 28.33
CA SER A 197 -22.45 -10.28 27.09
C SER A 197 -23.26 -9.74 25.92
N GLU A 198 -24.52 -9.35 26.13
CA GLU A 198 -25.34 -8.70 25.10
C GLU A 198 -24.72 -7.39 24.60
N LYS A 199 -24.21 -6.56 25.51
CA LYS A 199 -23.53 -5.32 25.17
C LYS A 199 -22.22 -5.56 24.40
N GLN A 200 -21.47 -6.61 24.78
CA GLN A 200 -20.27 -7.02 24.05
C GLN A 200 -20.63 -7.47 22.62
N LEU A 201 -21.67 -8.29 22.45
CA LEU A 201 -22.15 -8.71 21.13
C LEU A 201 -22.56 -7.52 20.26
N GLN A 202 -23.27 -6.53 20.80
CA GLN A 202 -23.61 -5.31 20.06
C GLN A 202 -22.35 -4.56 19.58
N THR A 203 -21.35 -4.43 20.46
CA THR A 203 -20.09 -3.75 20.14
C THR A 203 -19.31 -4.48 19.04
N ILE A 204 -19.19 -5.81 19.17
CA ILE A 204 -18.48 -6.65 18.21
C ILE A 204 -19.18 -6.65 16.84
N ASN A 205 -20.51 -6.70 16.82
CA ASN A 205 -21.27 -6.62 15.57
C ASN A 205 -21.07 -5.27 14.85
N GLU A 206 -21.01 -4.17 15.60
CA GLU A 206 -20.73 -2.85 15.01
C GLU A 206 -19.28 -2.77 14.48
N GLN A 207 -18.30 -3.30 15.23
CA GLN A 207 -16.91 -3.41 14.73
C GLN A 207 -16.83 -4.25 13.45
N LYS A 208 -17.51 -5.41 13.41
CA LYS A 208 -17.57 -6.27 12.22
C LYS A 208 -18.18 -5.53 11.03
N LYS A 209 -19.25 -4.75 11.25
CA LYS A 209 -19.90 -3.94 10.22
C LYS A 209 -18.94 -2.89 9.63
N GLN A 210 -18.21 -2.18 10.49
CA GLN A 210 -17.20 -1.19 10.07
C GLN A 210 -16.08 -1.84 9.26
N LYS A 211 -15.57 -2.99 9.71
CA LYS A 211 -14.53 -3.75 8.98
C LYS A 211 -15.02 -4.26 7.63
N ASN A 212 -16.27 -4.73 7.53
CA ASN A 212 -16.85 -5.14 6.25
C ASN A 212 -17.01 -3.97 5.26
N ALA A 213 -17.33 -2.76 5.76
CA ALA A 213 -17.36 -1.57 4.92
C ALA A 213 -15.96 -1.23 4.38
N LEU A 214 -14.95 -1.23 5.26
CA LEU A 214 -13.56 -0.99 4.85
C LEU A 214 -13.05 -2.05 3.88
N LEU A 215 -13.39 -3.33 4.09
CA LEU A 215 -13.05 -4.41 3.17
C LEU A 215 -13.66 -4.18 1.78
N LYS A 216 -14.90 -3.70 1.71
CA LYS A 216 -15.55 -3.36 0.45
C LYS A 216 -14.78 -2.24 -0.28
N ASP A 217 -14.41 -1.17 0.42
CA ASP A 217 -13.66 -0.06 -0.17
C ASP A 217 -12.28 -0.51 -0.68
N ILE A 218 -11.60 -1.39 0.05
CA ILE A 218 -10.32 -1.99 -0.38
C ILE A 218 -10.49 -2.82 -1.64
N LEU A 219 -11.54 -3.64 -1.73
CA LEU A 219 -11.82 -4.46 -2.91
C LEU A 219 -12.11 -3.59 -4.13
N GLU A 220 -12.89 -2.53 -3.98
CA GLU A 220 -13.21 -1.58 -5.05
C GLU A 220 -11.95 -0.85 -5.54
N ASN A 221 -11.11 -0.34 -4.63
CA ASN A 221 -9.85 0.30 -4.99
C ASN A 221 -8.91 -0.68 -5.70
N LYS A 222 -8.80 -1.92 -5.22
CA LYS A 222 -7.96 -2.95 -5.83
C LYS A 222 -8.43 -3.33 -7.23
N GLU A 223 -9.74 -3.41 -7.45
CA GLU A 223 -10.34 -3.64 -8.77
C GLU A 223 -10.01 -2.48 -9.72
N ASN A 224 -10.18 -1.24 -9.29
CA ASN A 224 -9.85 -0.04 -10.06
C ASN A 224 -8.36 0.02 -10.45
N SER A 225 -7.46 -0.22 -9.49
CA SER A 225 -6.01 -0.26 -9.76
C SER A 225 -5.63 -1.41 -10.71
N THR A 226 -6.31 -2.56 -10.61
CA THR A 226 -6.08 -3.71 -11.51
C THR A 226 -6.58 -3.39 -12.93
N PHE A 227 -7.70 -2.70 -13.05
CA PHE A 227 -8.22 -2.23 -14.34
C PHE A 227 -7.28 -1.23 -15.00
N GLU A 228 -6.81 -0.21 -14.25
CA GLU A 228 -5.84 0.77 -14.74
C GLU A 228 -4.53 0.09 -15.17
N GLN A 229 -4.06 -0.90 -14.41
CA GLN A 229 -2.90 -1.71 -14.79
C GLN A 229 -3.11 -2.41 -16.15
N GLY A 230 -4.29 -2.95 -16.41
CA GLY A 230 -4.62 -3.58 -17.70
C GLY A 230 -4.57 -2.59 -18.86
N ASP A 231 -5.21 -1.44 -18.71
CA ASP A 231 -5.23 -0.36 -19.70
C ASP A 231 -3.82 0.18 -20.01
N LEU A 232 -2.98 0.35 -18.99
CA LEU A 232 -1.58 0.77 -19.18
C LEU A 232 -0.76 -0.28 -19.93
N ARG A 233 -0.95 -1.58 -19.67
CA ARG A 233 -0.26 -2.65 -20.41
C ARG A 233 -0.65 -2.65 -21.90
N GLU A 234 -1.93 -2.43 -22.19
CA GLU A 234 -2.41 -2.30 -23.56
C GLU A 234 -1.78 -1.08 -24.24
N LYS A 235 -1.78 0.09 -23.59
CA LYS A 235 -1.14 1.31 -24.10
C LYS A 235 0.36 1.10 -24.37
N ILE A 236 1.09 0.48 -23.45
CA ILE A 236 2.51 0.16 -23.64
C ILE A 236 2.70 -0.75 -24.87
N ALA A 237 1.89 -1.81 -25.01
CA ALA A 237 1.98 -2.70 -26.17
C ALA A 237 1.73 -1.95 -27.49
N THR A 238 0.72 -1.06 -27.55
CA THR A 238 0.46 -0.26 -28.74
C THR A 238 1.59 0.72 -29.07
N LEU A 239 2.21 1.33 -28.06
CA LEU A 239 3.37 2.20 -28.24
C LEU A 239 4.58 1.42 -28.77
N GLN A 240 4.80 0.20 -28.29
CA GLN A 240 5.85 -0.69 -28.77
C GLN A 240 5.63 -1.10 -30.24
N GLU A 241 4.40 -1.41 -30.64
CA GLU A 241 4.06 -1.67 -32.04
C GLU A 241 4.30 -0.44 -32.94
N GLN A 242 3.89 0.75 -32.48
CA GLN A 242 4.16 2.01 -33.18
C GLN A 242 5.67 2.23 -33.33
N PHE A 243 6.44 2.01 -32.27
CA PHE A 243 7.89 2.15 -32.29
C PHE A 243 8.55 1.23 -33.32
N GLN A 244 8.18 -0.05 -33.36
CA GLN A 244 8.69 -1.02 -34.34
C GLN A 244 8.33 -0.63 -35.79
N SER A 245 7.13 -0.07 -36.00
CA SER A 245 6.72 0.40 -37.32
C SER A 245 7.58 1.59 -37.79
N LEU A 246 7.93 2.50 -36.87
CA LEU A 246 8.79 3.65 -37.13
C LEU A 246 10.24 3.22 -37.37
N GLU A 247 10.76 2.23 -36.63
CA GLU A 247 12.08 1.64 -36.91
C GLU A 247 12.17 1.05 -38.32
N SER A 248 11.12 0.33 -38.73
CA SER A 248 11.05 -0.25 -40.08
C SER A 248 11.02 0.84 -41.16
N LYS A 249 10.31 1.95 -40.91
CA LYS A 249 10.22 3.11 -41.81
C LYS A 249 11.56 3.87 -41.89
N GLU A 250 12.20 4.09 -40.75
CA GLU A 250 13.53 4.70 -40.65
C GLU A 250 14.57 3.89 -41.43
N ALA A 251 14.61 2.57 -41.23
CA ALA A 251 15.51 1.67 -41.95
C ALA A 251 15.30 1.71 -43.48
N ALA A 252 14.04 1.78 -43.93
CA ALA A 252 13.71 1.92 -45.34
C ALA A 252 14.20 3.25 -45.92
N LEU A 253 14.01 4.38 -45.22
CA LEU A 253 14.47 5.70 -45.65
C LEU A 253 16.01 5.81 -45.69
N LEU A 254 16.70 5.26 -44.67
CA LEU A 254 18.16 5.19 -44.66
C LEU A 254 18.70 4.36 -45.83
N SER A 255 18.03 3.26 -46.18
CA SER A 255 18.40 2.45 -47.35
C SER A 255 18.19 3.18 -48.68
N ALA A 256 17.17 4.04 -48.77
CA ALA A 256 16.87 4.84 -49.95
C ALA A 256 17.84 6.03 -50.15
N ASN A 257 18.39 6.57 -49.06
CA ASN A 257 19.28 7.74 -49.06
C ASN A 257 20.76 7.43 -49.38
N ASN A 258 21.16 6.16 -49.50
CA ASN A 258 22.53 5.77 -49.88
C ASN A 258 22.90 6.04 -51.36
N ILE A 259 22.12 6.84 -52.09
CA ILE A 259 22.42 7.34 -53.44
C ILE A 259 22.18 8.85 -53.47
N THR A 260 23.09 9.67 -52.92
CA THR A 260 23.64 10.93 -53.51
C THR A 260 24.31 11.81 -52.46
N ASP A 261 25.55 12.18 -52.77
CA ASP A 261 26.58 12.92 -52.03
C ASP A 261 26.25 14.39 -51.64
N SER A 262 27.06 14.90 -50.69
CA SER A 262 27.56 16.28 -50.49
C SER A 262 26.82 17.30 -49.59
N SER A 263 27.06 17.25 -48.27
CA SER A 263 27.76 18.31 -47.49
C SER A 263 27.71 17.98 -45.97
N ILE A 264 28.74 17.32 -45.46
CA ILE A 264 28.90 17.05 -44.02
C ILE A 264 30.07 17.88 -43.54
N ASP A 265 29.80 19.10 -43.10
CA ASP A 265 30.87 19.97 -42.62
C ASP A 265 30.79 20.08 -41.10
N VAL A 266 31.57 19.23 -40.42
CA VAL A 266 31.92 19.46 -39.02
C VAL A 266 32.59 20.85 -38.98
N PRO A 267 32.06 21.83 -38.23
CA PRO A 267 32.62 23.18 -38.25
C PRO A 267 34.12 23.13 -37.90
N ALA A 268 34.94 23.71 -38.79
CA ALA A 268 36.39 23.63 -38.69
C ALA A 268 36.92 24.22 -37.37
N GLU A 269 36.20 25.19 -36.80
CA GLU A 269 36.50 25.80 -35.49
C GLU A 269 36.47 24.80 -34.32
N TYR A 270 35.69 23.71 -34.40
CA TYR A 270 35.59 22.72 -33.31
C TYR A 270 36.56 21.56 -33.45
N ILE A 271 37.15 21.35 -34.64
CA ILE A 271 38.10 20.26 -34.89
C ILE A 271 39.28 20.27 -33.92
N PRO A 272 39.95 21.42 -33.64
CA PRO A 272 41.03 21.47 -32.67
C PRO A 272 40.61 21.00 -31.28
N TYR A 273 39.39 21.33 -30.83
CA TYR A 273 38.88 20.93 -29.52
C TYR A 273 38.60 19.44 -29.43
N TYR A 274 38.02 18.82 -30.47
CA TYR A 274 37.85 17.37 -30.50
C TYR A 274 39.18 16.63 -30.49
N LYS A 275 40.18 17.16 -31.20
CA LYS A 275 41.52 16.57 -31.28
C LYS A 275 42.29 16.66 -29.98
N ASP A 276 42.21 17.80 -29.29
CA ASP A 276 42.79 17.98 -27.94
C ASP A 276 42.13 17.01 -26.93
N ALA A 277 40.80 16.89 -26.97
CA ALA A 277 40.07 15.95 -26.12
C ALA A 277 40.39 14.47 -26.46
N GLU A 278 40.54 14.13 -27.73
CA GLU A 278 40.99 12.80 -28.18
C GLU A 278 42.37 12.45 -27.62
N GLU A 279 43.33 13.37 -27.69
CA GLU A 279 44.68 13.18 -27.17
C GLU A 279 44.69 12.96 -25.64
N ARG A 280 43.87 13.72 -24.90
CA ARG A 280 43.82 13.63 -23.42
C ARG A 280 43.06 12.42 -22.90
N TYR A 281 41.95 12.05 -23.53
CA TYR A 281 40.97 11.09 -22.98
C TYR A 281 40.83 9.80 -23.79
N GLY A 282 41.41 9.73 -24.99
CA GLY A 282 41.36 8.53 -25.85
C GLY A 282 39.97 8.24 -26.43
N VAL A 283 39.14 9.27 -26.59
CA VAL A 283 37.84 9.18 -27.26
C VAL A 283 37.99 9.72 -28.67
N ASP A 284 37.61 8.93 -29.68
CA ASP A 284 37.79 9.31 -31.07
C ASP A 284 37.14 10.66 -31.41
N TRP A 285 37.86 11.53 -32.11
CA TRP A 285 37.40 12.89 -32.40
C TRP A 285 36.06 12.93 -33.17
N TYR A 286 35.82 11.93 -34.03
CA TYR A 286 34.59 11.82 -34.83
C TYR A 286 33.39 11.35 -33.99
N ILE A 287 33.62 10.67 -32.86
CA ILE A 287 32.56 10.33 -31.89
C ILE A 287 32.17 11.55 -31.07
N LEU A 288 33.15 12.35 -30.64
CA LEU A 288 32.88 13.64 -29.97
C LEU A 288 32.13 14.60 -30.91
N ALA A 289 32.54 14.67 -32.18
CA ALA A 289 31.82 15.44 -33.19
C ALA A 289 30.40 14.91 -33.44
N ALA A 290 30.20 13.59 -33.45
CA ALA A 290 28.87 12.99 -33.59
C ALA A 290 27.96 13.33 -32.42
N ILE A 291 28.45 13.22 -31.18
CA ILE A 291 27.69 13.62 -29.99
C ILE A 291 27.35 15.12 -30.07
N HIS A 292 28.32 15.99 -30.36
CA HIS A 292 28.07 17.43 -30.49
C HIS A 292 27.03 17.76 -31.59
N SER A 293 27.04 17.01 -32.70
CA SER A 293 26.00 17.08 -33.75
C SER A 293 24.63 16.66 -33.22
N VAL A 294 24.55 15.51 -32.56
CA VAL A 294 23.31 14.94 -32.03
C VAL A 294 22.68 15.80 -30.94
N GLU A 295 23.49 16.40 -30.07
CA GLU A 295 23.03 17.17 -28.91
C GLU A 295 22.56 18.57 -29.29
N THR A 296 23.37 19.31 -30.05
CA THR A 296 23.11 20.75 -30.28
C THR A 296 23.29 21.17 -31.73
N ASN A 297 23.49 20.22 -32.65
CA ASN A 297 23.84 20.50 -34.05
C ASN A 297 25.05 21.45 -34.12
N PHE A 298 26.13 21.09 -33.42
CA PHE A 298 27.35 21.89 -33.32
C PHE A 298 27.08 23.29 -32.77
N SER A 299 26.54 23.37 -31.57
CA SER A 299 26.31 24.64 -30.87
C SER A 299 25.31 25.60 -31.54
N ARG A 300 24.40 25.09 -32.38
CA ARG A 300 23.37 25.92 -33.04
C ARG A 300 22.05 25.98 -32.26
N HIS A 301 21.89 25.17 -31.21
CA HIS A 301 20.69 25.18 -30.38
C HIS A 301 20.59 26.49 -29.56
N PRO A 302 19.47 27.24 -29.63
CA PRO A 302 19.41 28.62 -29.15
C PRO A 302 19.53 28.78 -27.62
N THR A 303 19.17 27.75 -26.84
CA THR A 303 19.14 27.85 -25.37
C THR A 303 20.28 27.11 -24.68
N MET A 304 20.93 26.14 -25.35
CA MET A 304 21.87 25.19 -24.73
C MET A 304 21.39 24.59 -23.39
N ILE A 305 20.08 24.57 -23.16
CA ILE A 305 19.45 24.04 -21.95
C ILE A 305 18.25 23.22 -22.43
N SER A 306 18.22 21.94 -22.07
CA SER A 306 17.09 21.04 -22.36
C SER A 306 16.02 21.11 -21.28
N SER A 307 14.82 20.60 -21.59
CA SER A 307 13.70 20.45 -20.64
C SER A 307 14.07 19.56 -19.45
N MET A 308 14.94 18.58 -19.66
CA MET A 308 15.45 17.66 -18.63
C MET A 308 16.61 18.26 -17.82
N GLY A 309 16.96 19.52 -18.08
CA GLY A 309 17.97 20.22 -17.30
C GLY A 309 19.41 19.93 -17.68
N ALA A 310 19.65 19.26 -18.81
CA ALA A 310 20.97 19.14 -19.40
C ALA A 310 21.41 20.50 -19.97
N VAL A 311 22.67 20.86 -19.76
CA VAL A 311 23.22 22.18 -20.05
C VAL A 311 24.46 22.10 -20.94
N GLY A 312 24.71 23.18 -21.69
CA GLY A 312 25.94 23.38 -22.45
C GLY A 312 25.96 22.73 -23.84
N HIS A 313 27.10 22.85 -24.51
CA HIS A 313 27.27 22.43 -25.91
C HIS A 313 27.09 20.93 -26.15
N MET A 314 27.45 20.13 -25.16
CA MET A 314 27.33 18.67 -25.17
C MET A 314 26.11 18.15 -24.38
N GLN A 315 25.23 19.04 -23.87
CA GLN A 315 23.99 18.71 -23.16
C GLN A 315 24.18 17.67 -22.03
N PHE A 316 24.96 18.02 -21.02
CA PHE A 316 25.11 17.20 -19.81
C PHE A 316 24.21 17.64 -18.68
N LEU A 317 23.67 16.69 -17.91
CA LEU A 317 23.00 16.98 -16.65
C LEU A 317 23.97 17.67 -15.67
N GLU A 318 23.49 18.65 -14.90
CA GLU A 318 24.28 19.40 -13.93
C GLU A 318 24.98 18.47 -12.91
N ALA A 319 24.29 17.43 -12.44
CA ALA A 319 24.86 16.44 -11.52
C ALA A 319 26.01 15.63 -12.15
N THR A 320 26.09 15.55 -13.49
CA THR A 320 27.22 14.92 -14.18
C THR A 320 28.48 15.78 -14.10
N TRP A 321 28.32 17.11 -14.13
CA TRP A 321 29.44 18.06 -14.01
C TRP A 321 30.13 17.97 -12.66
N VAL A 322 29.36 18.09 -11.58
CA VAL A 322 29.89 18.12 -10.19
C VAL A 322 29.93 16.77 -9.51
N GLY A 323 29.23 15.77 -10.03
CA GLY A 323 29.08 14.44 -9.45
C GLY A 323 27.83 14.31 -8.57
N TYR A 324 27.25 13.10 -8.58
CA TYR A 324 25.98 12.75 -7.92
C TYR A 324 25.95 12.98 -6.40
N LYS A 325 27.09 13.24 -5.76
CA LYS A 325 27.16 13.69 -4.36
C LYS A 325 26.39 15.00 -4.12
N TYR A 326 26.34 15.88 -5.12
CA TYR A 326 25.68 17.19 -5.05
C TYR A 326 24.30 17.20 -5.72
N GLU A 327 23.77 16.02 -6.06
CA GLU A 327 22.44 15.89 -6.63
C GLU A 327 21.37 16.39 -5.64
N GLY A 328 20.39 17.12 -6.16
CA GLY A 328 19.25 17.64 -5.42
C GLY A 328 18.06 16.67 -5.44
N ASP A 329 16.89 17.19 -5.07
CA ASP A 329 15.65 16.39 -5.00
C ASP A 329 15.10 16.01 -6.39
N ILE A 330 15.57 16.68 -7.45
CA ILE A 330 15.24 16.39 -8.84
C ILE A 330 16.43 15.68 -9.48
N SER A 331 16.20 14.48 -10.03
CA SER A 331 17.26 13.67 -10.62
C SER A 331 17.99 14.44 -11.73
N GLY A 332 19.32 14.43 -11.70
CA GLY A 332 20.17 15.15 -12.64
C GLY A 332 20.42 16.64 -12.32
N LYS A 333 19.66 17.24 -11.40
CA LYS A 333 19.85 18.63 -10.94
C LYS A 333 20.73 18.70 -9.71
N VAL A 334 21.43 19.82 -9.54
CA VAL A 334 22.24 20.07 -8.34
C VAL A 334 21.48 20.87 -7.30
N GLN A 335 21.89 20.75 -6.04
CA GLN A 335 21.34 21.55 -4.94
C GLN A 335 21.52 23.05 -5.18
N GLU A 336 20.55 23.85 -4.73
CA GLU A 336 20.60 25.31 -4.85
C GLU A 336 21.86 25.88 -4.15
N GLY A 337 22.59 26.75 -4.87
CA GLY A 337 23.82 27.37 -4.37
C GLY A 337 25.12 26.59 -4.64
N VAL A 338 25.05 25.42 -5.28
CA VAL A 338 26.24 24.70 -5.78
C VAL A 338 26.68 25.30 -7.12
N ASP A 339 27.89 25.85 -7.19
CA ASP A 339 28.49 26.31 -8.46
C ASP A 339 28.98 25.09 -9.26
N ILE A 340 28.31 24.79 -10.37
CA ILE A 340 28.61 23.61 -11.19
C ILE A 340 29.93 23.69 -11.96
N THR A 341 30.54 24.87 -11.99
CA THR A 341 31.77 25.14 -12.75
C THR A 341 33.01 25.21 -11.86
N ASP A 342 32.83 25.17 -10.52
CA ASP A 342 33.93 25.24 -9.56
C ASP A 342 34.71 23.91 -9.52
N LEU A 343 36.00 23.97 -9.86
CA LEU A 343 36.88 22.82 -9.93
C LEU A 343 37.04 22.08 -8.59
N THR A 344 36.98 22.80 -7.47
CA THR A 344 37.07 22.19 -6.14
C THR A 344 35.80 21.41 -5.81
N ILE A 345 34.63 21.92 -6.22
CA ILE A 345 33.35 21.22 -6.07
C ILE A 345 33.33 19.98 -6.96
N ILE A 346 33.69 20.12 -8.23
CA ILE A 346 33.74 19.01 -9.19
C ILE A 346 34.65 17.89 -8.68
N GLN A 347 35.86 18.23 -8.23
CA GLN A 347 36.79 17.25 -7.67
C GLN A 347 36.22 16.58 -6.41
N ALA A 348 35.61 17.34 -5.51
CA ALA A 348 35.05 16.83 -4.26
C ALA A 348 33.83 15.91 -4.47
N GLY A 349 33.08 16.10 -5.55
CA GLY A 349 31.94 15.26 -5.94
C GLY A 349 32.30 14.14 -6.90
N LYS A 350 33.56 14.09 -7.37
CA LYS A 350 34.03 13.19 -8.43
C LYS A 350 33.21 13.36 -9.72
N GLY A 351 32.86 14.61 -10.02
CA GLY A 351 32.20 14.98 -11.26
C GLY A 351 33.13 14.91 -12.47
N TYR A 352 32.55 15.09 -13.64
CA TYR A 352 33.26 14.93 -14.91
C TYR A 352 33.64 16.25 -15.58
N GLY A 353 33.26 17.40 -15.01
CA GLY A 353 33.62 18.72 -15.51
C GLY A 353 35.14 18.92 -15.55
N VAL A 354 35.66 19.44 -16.66
CA VAL A 354 37.09 19.75 -16.83
C VAL A 354 37.28 21.13 -17.43
N ASP A 355 38.27 21.86 -16.89
CA ASP A 355 38.76 23.14 -17.40
C ASP A 355 39.82 22.85 -18.47
N MET A 356 39.44 22.97 -19.73
CA MET A 356 40.30 22.63 -20.87
C MET A 356 41.10 23.82 -21.37
N ASP A 357 40.58 25.05 -21.21
CA ASP A 357 41.26 26.28 -21.62
C ASP A 357 42.11 26.93 -20.50
N ASN A 358 42.06 26.38 -19.29
CA ASN A 358 42.79 26.76 -18.08
C ASN A 358 42.41 28.15 -17.54
N ASP A 359 41.14 28.53 -17.66
CA ASP A 359 40.63 29.80 -17.14
C ASP A 359 40.27 29.75 -15.62
N GLY A 360 40.32 28.55 -15.03
CA GLY A 360 40.02 28.29 -13.62
C GLY A 360 38.60 27.80 -13.36
N ARG A 361 37.77 27.57 -14.40
CA ARG A 361 36.41 27.05 -14.31
C ARG A 361 36.20 25.94 -15.34
N ALA A 362 35.32 24.99 -15.03
CA ALA A 362 34.83 24.03 -16.03
C ALA A 362 33.42 24.46 -16.45
N ASP A 363 33.30 25.31 -17.47
CA ASP A 363 32.03 25.93 -17.86
C ASP A 363 31.29 25.10 -18.93
N PRO A 364 30.06 24.61 -18.67
CA PRO A 364 29.25 23.93 -19.68
C PRO A 364 29.00 24.75 -20.97
N PHE A 365 29.02 26.08 -20.87
CA PHE A 365 28.82 27.01 -21.98
C PHE A 365 30.13 27.48 -22.62
N ASN A 366 31.27 26.97 -22.16
CA ASN A 366 32.52 27.00 -22.90
C ASN A 366 32.60 25.73 -23.76
N VAL A 367 32.73 25.88 -25.08
CA VAL A 367 32.75 24.76 -26.03
C VAL A 367 33.88 23.77 -25.71
N GLN A 368 35.07 24.28 -25.36
CA GLN A 368 36.24 23.45 -25.15
C GLN A 368 36.10 22.63 -23.87
N ASP A 369 35.62 23.25 -22.78
CA ASP A 369 35.32 22.56 -21.52
C ASP A 369 34.20 21.53 -21.67
N SER A 370 33.15 21.87 -22.40
CA SER A 370 32.01 20.97 -22.66
C SER A 370 32.45 19.72 -23.42
N ILE A 371 33.24 19.88 -24.49
CA ILE A 371 33.80 18.77 -25.28
C ILE A 371 34.76 17.93 -24.42
N GLY A 372 35.66 18.58 -23.68
CA GLY A 372 36.61 17.88 -22.80
C GLY A 372 35.90 17.08 -21.70
N SER A 373 34.84 17.64 -21.12
CA SER A 373 34.03 16.98 -20.09
C SER A 373 33.30 15.77 -20.67
N ALA A 374 32.81 15.86 -21.92
CA ALA A 374 32.19 14.73 -22.62
C ALA A 374 33.19 13.60 -22.86
N ALA A 375 34.40 13.95 -23.29
CA ALA A 375 35.47 12.99 -23.48
C ALA A 375 35.92 12.33 -22.17
N ASN A 376 36.05 13.13 -21.10
CA ASN A 376 36.36 12.64 -19.75
C ASN A 376 35.32 11.62 -19.26
N TYR A 377 34.03 11.95 -19.42
CA TYR A 377 32.92 11.07 -19.06
C TYR A 377 32.99 9.73 -19.82
N LEU A 378 33.10 9.76 -21.15
CA LEU A 378 33.14 8.55 -21.98
C LEU A 378 34.37 7.69 -21.65
N SER A 379 35.52 8.32 -21.44
CA SER A 379 36.75 7.63 -21.04
C SER A 379 36.60 6.92 -19.69
N ALA A 380 36.01 7.60 -18.70
CA ALA A 380 35.71 7.00 -17.40
C ALA A 380 34.77 5.79 -17.50
N HIS A 381 33.83 5.81 -18.46
CA HIS A 381 32.92 4.70 -18.77
C HIS A 381 33.51 3.66 -19.74
N LYS A 382 34.84 3.60 -19.84
CA LYS A 382 35.59 2.56 -20.58
C LYS A 382 35.33 2.57 -22.08
N TYR A 383 35.19 3.76 -22.68
CA TYR A 383 35.04 3.95 -24.12
C TYR A 383 36.01 3.09 -24.95
N ALA A 384 37.31 3.10 -24.62
CA ALA A 384 38.33 2.34 -25.35
C ALA A 384 38.08 0.81 -25.36
N SER A 385 37.33 0.27 -24.40
CA SER A 385 36.97 -1.16 -24.35
C SER A 385 35.60 -1.45 -24.96
N ASN A 386 34.64 -0.53 -24.79
CA ASN A 386 33.29 -0.70 -25.30
C ASN A 386 32.65 0.67 -25.61
N PRO A 387 32.88 1.21 -26.83
CA PRO A 387 32.34 2.50 -27.25
C PRO A 387 30.82 2.59 -27.11
N ALA A 388 30.10 1.57 -27.57
CA ALA A 388 28.65 1.52 -27.53
C ALA A 388 28.10 1.62 -26.09
N LYS A 389 28.71 0.90 -25.14
CA LYS A 389 28.31 0.96 -23.74
C LYS A 389 28.64 2.29 -23.08
N ALA A 390 29.78 2.90 -23.42
CA ALA A 390 30.12 4.23 -22.91
C ALA A 390 29.13 5.30 -23.42
N ILE A 391 28.74 5.24 -24.69
CA ILE A 391 27.70 6.11 -25.26
C ILE A 391 26.33 5.80 -24.65
N TRP A 392 26.04 4.53 -24.36
CA TRP A 392 24.82 4.17 -23.62
C TRP A 392 24.81 4.80 -22.23
N HIS A 393 25.92 4.85 -21.50
CA HIS A 393 25.95 5.55 -20.21
C HIS A 393 25.69 7.07 -20.34
N TYR A 394 26.01 7.66 -21.48
CA TYR A 394 25.79 9.09 -21.74
C TYR A 394 24.30 9.48 -21.73
N ASN A 395 23.44 8.67 -22.38
CA ASN A 395 22.01 8.99 -22.57
C ASN A 395 21.03 7.90 -22.07
N HIS A 396 21.53 6.71 -21.73
CA HIS A 396 20.81 5.52 -21.32
C HIS A 396 19.83 4.93 -22.35
N ALA A 397 19.95 5.32 -23.62
CA ALA A 397 19.08 4.84 -24.68
C ALA A 397 19.84 4.16 -25.84
N ALA A 398 19.38 2.97 -26.23
CA ALA A 398 20.00 2.21 -27.33
C ALA A 398 19.92 2.94 -28.68
N TRP A 399 18.79 3.60 -28.98
CA TRP A 399 18.64 4.39 -30.21
C TRP A 399 19.63 5.55 -30.27
N TYR A 400 19.99 6.13 -29.13
CA TYR A 400 20.96 7.22 -29.06
C TYR A 400 22.35 6.70 -29.38
N VAL A 401 22.70 5.50 -28.89
CA VAL A 401 23.94 4.82 -29.26
C VAL A 401 24.02 4.60 -30.76
N ASP A 402 22.97 4.04 -31.37
CA ASP A 402 22.94 3.81 -32.81
C ASP A 402 23.00 5.12 -33.60
N LYS A 403 22.29 6.16 -33.15
CA LYS A 403 22.32 7.50 -33.76
C LYS A 403 23.73 8.10 -33.75
N VAL A 404 24.41 8.06 -32.59
CA VAL A 404 25.78 8.57 -32.44
C VAL A 404 26.76 7.75 -33.28
N LEU A 405 26.69 6.42 -33.25
CA LEU A 405 27.61 5.57 -34.01
C LEU A 405 27.41 5.71 -35.53
N ASN A 406 26.16 5.84 -36.00
CA ASN A 406 25.86 6.10 -37.40
C ASN A 406 26.37 7.48 -37.83
N GLU A 407 26.13 8.51 -37.03
CA GLU A 407 26.63 9.86 -37.29
C GLU A 407 28.16 9.91 -37.27
N ALA A 408 28.81 9.19 -36.35
CA ALA A 408 30.25 9.05 -36.27
C ALA A 408 30.83 8.37 -37.51
N ASN A 409 30.22 7.26 -37.98
CA ASN A 409 30.60 6.60 -39.23
C ASN A 409 30.45 7.54 -40.44
N ARG A 410 29.38 8.35 -40.45
CA ARG A 410 29.10 9.34 -41.48
C ARG A 410 30.19 10.42 -41.54
N ILE A 411 30.57 10.97 -40.38
CA ILE A 411 31.65 11.97 -40.22
C ILE A 411 33.00 11.37 -40.63
N MET A 412 33.33 10.17 -40.12
CA MET A 412 34.59 9.48 -40.41
C MET A 412 34.77 9.24 -41.91
N THR A 413 33.75 8.73 -42.59
CA THR A 413 33.81 8.39 -44.02
C THR A 413 34.06 9.63 -44.88
N PHE A 414 33.48 10.79 -44.52
CA PHE A 414 33.68 12.04 -45.24
C PHE A 414 35.10 12.61 -45.08
N SER A 415 35.67 12.55 -43.86
CA SER A 415 37.03 13.03 -43.59
C SER A 415 38.11 12.25 -44.35
N PHE A 416 37.92 10.94 -44.53
CA PHE A 416 38.84 10.12 -45.33
C PHE A 416 38.83 10.49 -46.83
N VAL A 417 37.68 10.88 -47.38
CA VAL A 417 37.55 11.27 -48.80
C VAL A 417 38.20 12.63 -49.08
N ASN A 418 38.14 13.58 -48.15
CA ASN A 418 38.75 14.90 -48.33
C ASN A 418 40.28 14.91 -48.20
N ILE A 419 40.87 14.03 -47.39
CA ILE A 419 42.33 13.88 -47.27
C ILE A 419 42.95 13.35 -48.57
N ILE A 420 42.27 12.43 -49.27
CA ILE A 420 42.74 11.85 -50.54
C ILE A 420 42.62 12.87 -51.70
N ARG A 421 41.73 13.87 -51.60
CA ARG A 421 41.56 14.90 -52.64
C ARG A 421 42.56 16.08 -52.52
N GLN A 422 43.35 16.16 -51.45
CA GLN A 422 44.32 17.24 -51.21
C GLN A 422 45.80 16.80 -51.33
N VAL A 423 46.06 15.55 -51.69
CA VAL A 423 47.38 15.02 -52.08
C VAL A 423 47.35 14.70 -53.57
#